data_AF-A0A9E0INW0-F1
#
_entry.id   AF-A0A9E0INW0-F1
#
_cell.length_a   1.000
_cell.length_b   1.000
_cell.length_c   1.000
_cell.angle_alpha   90.00
_cell.angle_beta   90.00
_cell.angle_gamma   90.00
#
_symmetry.space_group_name_H-M   'P 1'
#
loop_
_entity.id
_entity.type
_entity.pdbx_description
1 polymer ?
#
loop_
_entity_poly.entity_id
_entity_poly.type
_entity_poly.pdbx_seq_one_letter_code
_entity_poly.pdbx_strand_id
1 'polypeptide(L)'
;MALLGSAGAAGCVGAADDGGGGGGGGGGGSGDVDRITCSAELGITGTFAVGDPRPAEIMGCWPIGTWTFTATVGASNCPAAPPLASQYQFRGERDLTSEDPDYTWVYTYLTDPTDTMVRVSVSSGGGGECEGSIQLFSADGKTLTLLKPALQEDGVTLTGFGQYEIHTLDQRL
;
A
#
# COMPACT_ATOMS: atom_id res chain seq x y z
N MET A 1 17.48 -31.52 -4.22
CA MET A 1 17.17 -31.88 -2.82
C MET A 1 15.76 -31.40 -2.57
N ALA A 2 14.79 -32.31 -2.68
CA ALA A 2 13.36 -32.01 -2.62
C ALA A 2 12.90 -32.07 -1.16
N LEU A 3 12.20 -31.03 -0.70
CA LEU A 3 11.51 -31.04 0.59
C LEU A 3 10.01 -30.90 0.35
N LEU A 4 9.31 -31.88 0.92
CA LEU A 4 7.88 -32.17 0.83
C LEU A 4 7.04 -31.10 1.53
N GLY A 5 5.83 -30.92 0.99
CA GLY A 5 4.80 -30.06 1.56
C GLY A 5 4.08 -30.62 2.77
N SER A 6 3.27 -29.76 3.37
CA SER A 6 2.25 -30.11 4.35
C SER A 6 1.08 -29.13 4.18
N ALA A 7 0.00 -29.64 3.57
CA ALA A 7 -1.30 -29.01 3.55
C ALA A 7 -1.98 -29.25 4.91
N GLY A 8 -2.24 -28.18 5.65
CA GLY A 8 -3.06 -28.21 6.86
C GLY A 8 -4.45 -27.69 6.55
N ALA A 9 -5.41 -28.61 6.38
CA ALA A 9 -6.84 -28.29 6.40
C ALA A 9 -7.31 -28.26 7.86
N ALA A 10 -7.80 -27.11 8.33
CA ALA A 10 -8.40 -26.97 9.66
C ALA A 10 -9.91 -26.71 9.50
N GLY A 11 -10.69 -27.59 10.15
CA GLY A 11 -12.12 -27.76 9.98
C GLY A 11 -12.98 -26.62 10.51
N CYS A 12 -14.17 -26.57 9.92
CA CYS A 12 -15.30 -25.75 10.29
C CYS A 12 -15.87 -26.19 11.64
N VAL A 13 -16.21 -25.24 12.53
CA VAL A 13 -17.16 -25.47 13.61
C VAL A 13 -18.19 -24.35 13.56
N GLY A 14 -19.44 -24.73 13.28
CA GLY A 14 -20.58 -23.83 13.27
C GLY A 14 -21.04 -23.50 14.68
N ALA A 15 -21.48 -22.26 14.86
CA ALA A 15 -22.39 -21.87 15.92
C ALA A 15 -23.64 -21.29 15.24
N ALA A 16 -24.76 -21.97 15.43
CA ALA A 16 -26.08 -21.46 15.13
C ALA A 16 -26.60 -20.80 16.41
N ASP A 17 -26.80 -19.49 16.38
CA ASP A 17 -27.56 -18.77 17.40
C ASP A 17 -28.88 -18.30 16.77
N ASP A 18 -29.96 -18.82 17.34
CA ASP A 18 -31.35 -18.50 17.03
C ASP A 18 -31.74 -17.11 17.56
N GLY A 19 -32.55 -16.41 16.77
CA GLY A 19 -33.69 -15.65 17.29
C GLY A 19 -33.43 -14.26 17.88
N GLY A 20 -33.71 -13.22 17.08
CA GLY A 20 -33.85 -11.85 17.57
C GLY A 20 -34.63 -10.98 16.61
N GLY A 21 -35.97 -11.07 16.65
CA GLY A 21 -36.85 -10.17 15.92
C GLY A 21 -36.75 -8.75 16.47
N GLY A 22 -36.35 -7.81 15.62
CA GLY A 22 -36.35 -6.38 15.88
C GLY A 22 -36.70 -5.61 14.61
N GLY A 23 -37.99 -5.35 14.42
CA GLY A 23 -38.46 -4.40 13.42
C GLY A 23 -38.02 -2.99 13.80
N GLY A 24 -37.38 -2.30 12.87
CA GLY A 24 -36.93 -0.92 13.08
C GLY A 24 -36.66 -0.21 11.77
N GLY A 25 -37.66 0.53 11.29
CA GLY A 25 -37.51 1.75 10.49
C GLY A 25 -36.67 1.67 9.22
N GLY A 26 -37.34 1.45 8.09
CA GLY A 26 -36.78 1.73 6.76
C GLY A 26 -36.40 3.20 6.63
N GLY A 27 -35.13 3.51 6.87
CA GLY A 27 -34.47 4.69 6.32
C GLY A 27 -34.02 4.34 4.90
N GLY A 28 -34.91 4.54 3.93
CA GLY A 28 -34.60 4.43 2.50
C GLY A 28 -33.67 5.55 2.06
N GLY A 29 -32.42 5.51 2.49
CA GLY A 29 -31.34 6.12 1.75
C GLY A 29 -30.92 5.12 0.70
N SER A 30 -31.19 5.40 -0.58
CA SER A 30 -30.29 4.93 -1.64
C SER A 30 -28.94 5.61 -1.42
N GLY A 31 -28.23 5.21 -0.36
CA GLY A 31 -26.83 5.48 -0.26
C GLY A 31 -26.19 4.66 -1.36
N ASP A 32 -25.54 5.32 -2.31
CA ASP A 32 -24.75 4.61 -3.29
C ASP A 32 -23.80 3.69 -2.53
N VAL A 33 -23.92 2.38 -2.73
CA VAL A 33 -23.02 1.40 -2.10
C VAL A 33 -21.79 1.32 -2.97
N ASP A 34 -20.61 1.61 -2.40
CA ASP A 34 -19.38 1.48 -3.16
C ASP A 34 -19.14 0.04 -3.63
N ARG A 35 -18.62 -0.10 -4.84
CA ARG A 35 -18.29 -1.37 -5.48
C ARG A 35 -17.00 -1.22 -6.27
N ILE A 36 -16.14 -2.22 -6.14
CA ILE A 36 -14.98 -2.41 -7.00
C ILE A 36 -15.49 -2.99 -8.33
N THR A 37 -15.32 -2.23 -9.40
CA THR A 37 -15.69 -2.61 -10.78
C THR A 37 -14.56 -3.30 -11.53
N CYS A 38 -13.32 -3.03 -11.12
CA CYS A 38 -12.13 -3.79 -11.50
C CYS A 38 -11.12 -3.79 -10.35
N SER A 39 -10.37 -4.89 -10.19
CA SER A 39 -9.10 -4.97 -9.47
C SER A 39 -7.96 -5.61 -10.30
N ALA A 40 -6.73 -5.23 -9.97
CA ALA A 40 -5.52 -5.91 -10.41
C ALA A 40 -4.50 -6.01 -9.26
N GLU A 41 -3.82 -7.15 -9.17
CA GLU A 41 -2.69 -7.36 -8.28
C GLU A 41 -1.41 -6.88 -8.97
N LEU A 42 -0.56 -6.19 -8.21
CA LEU A 42 0.70 -5.64 -8.72
C LEU A 42 1.88 -6.28 -8.00
N GLY A 43 2.94 -6.61 -8.74
CA GLY A 43 4.25 -6.96 -8.18
C GLY A 43 5.19 -5.76 -8.26
N ILE A 44 5.97 -5.54 -7.21
CA ILE A 44 6.92 -4.42 -7.11
C ILE A 44 8.37 -4.93 -7.10
N THR A 45 9.22 -4.26 -7.87
CA THR A 45 10.68 -4.42 -7.82
C THR A 45 11.37 -3.07 -7.92
N GLY A 46 12.46 -2.87 -7.19
CA GLY A 46 13.19 -1.61 -7.24
C GLY A 46 14.43 -1.58 -6.36
N THR A 47 14.89 -0.37 -6.08
CA THR A 47 16.08 -0.09 -5.29
C THR A 47 15.86 1.09 -4.34
N PHE A 48 16.51 1.02 -3.20
CA PHE A 48 16.63 2.08 -2.22
C PHE A 48 18.05 2.64 -2.23
N ALA A 49 18.17 3.94 -2.41
CA ALA A 49 19.42 4.67 -2.24
C ALA A 49 19.39 5.34 -0.87
N VAL A 50 20.22 4.85 0.05
CA VAL A 50 20.36 5.42 1.40
C VAL A 50 20.70 6.91 1.30
N GLY A 51 19.98 7.73 2.07
CA GLY A 51 20.27 9.15 2.25
C GLY A 51 21.26 9.34 3.40
N ASP A 52 20.82 10.05 4.44
CA ASP A 52 21.63 10.21 5.65
C ASP A 52 21.80 8.88 6.39
N PRO A 53 23.00 8.60 6.92
CA PRO A 53 23.26 7.36 7.64
C PRO A 53 22.40 7.28 8.91
N ARG A 54 21.94 6.06 9.22
CA ARG A 54 21.20 5.78 10.45
C ARG A 54 22.07 6.07 11.69
N PRO A 55 21.63 6.94 12.61
CA PRO A 55 22.28 7.12 13.91
C PRO A 55 22.32 5.80 14.71
N ALA A 56 23.35 5.61 15.52
CA ALA A 56 23.59 4.33 16.21
C ALA A 56 22.52 4.02 17.28
N GLU A 57 21.87 5.05 17.79
CA GLU A 57 20.82 5.02 18.82
C GLU A 57 19.44 4.67 18.25
N ILE A 58 19.24 4.75 16.93
CA ILE A 58 17.96 4.47 16.30
C ILE A 58 17.92 3.00 15.85
N MET A 59 16.98 2.26 16.45
CA MET A 59 16.73 0.85 16.13
C MET A 59 15.49 0.71 15.24
N GLY A 60 15.58 -0.22 14.28
CA GLY A 60 14.47 -0.55 13.38
C GLY A 60 14.54 0.21 12.05
N CYS A 61 13.36 0.52 11.53
CA CYS A 61 13.17 1.04 10.18
C CYS A 61 13.79 2.43 10.01
N TRP A 62 14.61 2.60 8.96
CA TRP A 62 15.27 3.86 8.59
C TRP A 62 15.02 4.22 7.12
N PRO A 63 13.83 4.77 6.78
CA PRO A 63 13.46 5.10 5.40
C PRO A 63 14.09 6.37 4.83
N ILE A 64 15.16 6.90 5.44
CA ILE A 64 15.83 8.10 4.96
C ILE A 64 16.63 7.76 3.70
N GLY A 65 16.15 8.25 2.56
CA GLY A 65 16.72 7.93 1.26
C GLY A 65 15.69 7.99 0.15
N THR A 66 16.12 7.60 -1.05
CA THR A 66 15.28 7.61 -2.25
C THR A 66 14.84 6.19 -2.60
N TRP A 67 13.54 6.01 -2.64
CA TRP A 67 12.88 4.76 -3.03
C TRP A 67 12.51 4.84 -4.50
N THR A 68 13.08 3.97 -5.33
CA THR A 68 12.82 3.94 -6.78
C THR A 68 12.37 2.55 -7.19
N PHE A 69 11.17 2.40 -7.75
CA PHE A 69 10.65 1.09 -8.08
C PHE A 69 9.69 1.12 -9.28
N THR A 70 9.39 -0.05 -9.81
CA THR A 70 8.40 -0.27 -10.86
C THR A 70 7.31 -1.20 -10.35
N ALA A 71 6.10 -1.06 -10.92
CA ALA A 71 4.99 -1.96 -10.66
C ALA A 71 4.68 -2.74 -11.94
N THR A 72 4.38 -4.03 -11.80
CA THR A 72 4.02 -4.92 -12.89
C THR A 72 2.69 -5.59 -12.58
N VAL A 73 1.83 -5.74 -13.59
CA VAL A 73 0.52 -6.36 -13.41
C VAL A 73 0.69 -7.88 -13.30
N GLY A 74 0.20 -8.46 -12.22
CA GLY A 74 0.05 -9.90 -12.03
C GLY A 74 -1.34 -10.37 -12.51
N ALA A 75 -2.22 -10.73 -11.58
CA ALA A 75 -3.60 -11.07 -11.88
C ALA A 75 -4.46 -9.81 -12.08
N SER A 76 -5.42 -9.85 -13.01
CA SER A 76 -6.35 -8.74 -13.24
C SER A 76 -7.70 -9.22 -13.78
N ASN A 77 -8.77 -8.54 -13.37
CA ASN A 77 -10.11 -8.67 -13.97
C ASN A 77 -10.53 -7.41 -14.75
N CYS A 78 -9.61 -6.47 -14.99
CA CYS A 78 -9.90 -5.25 -15.75
C CYS A 78 -10.12 -5.57 -17.23
N PRO A 79 -10.99 -4.81 -17.92
CA PRO A 79 -11.13 -4.90 -19.37
C PRO A 79 -9.89 -4.38 -20.12
N ALA A 80 -9.06 -3.55 -19.48
CA ALA A 80 -7.81 -3.03 -20.02
C ALA A 80 -6.71 -3.05 -18.95
N ALA A 81 -5.45 -3.17 -19.37
CA ALA A 81 -4.33 -3.13 -18.43
C ALA A 81 -4.30 -1.79 -17.66
N PRO A 82 -4.09 -1.80 -16.33
CA PRO A 82 -3.93 -0.57 -15.56
C PRO A 82 -2.85 0.35 -16.13
N PRO A 83 -3.09 1.67 -16.22
CA PRO A 83 -2.14 2.64 -16.75
C PRO A 83 -1.06 2.98 -15.70
N LEU A 84 -0.18 2.04 -15.40
CA LEU A 84 0.91 2.22 -14.44
C LEU A 84 1.99 3.18 -14.98
N ALA A 85 2.62 3.95 -14.10
CA ALA A 85 3.79 4.75 -14.45
C ALA A 85 4.98 3.83 -14.76
N SER A 86 5.89 4.30 -15.62
CA SER A 86 7.12 3.57 -15.94
C SER A 86 8.04 3.41 -14.72
N GLN A 87 7.96 4.34 -13.76
CA GLN A 87 8.72 4.34 -12.52
C GLN A 87 8.01 5.18 -11.45
N TYR A 88 8.06 4.70 -10.22
CA TYR A 88 7.59 5.37 -9.02
C TYR A 88 8.79 5.76 -8.17
N GLN A 89 8.79 7.00 -7.68
CA GLN A 89 9.83 7.50 -6.81
C GLN A 89 9.25 8.31 -5.65
N PHE A 90 9.73 8.06 -4.44
CA PHE A 90 9.54 8.94 -3.31
C PHE A 90 10.82 9.03 -2.48
N ARG A 91 10.92 10.09 -1.68
CA ARG A 91 12.08 10.34 -0.81
C ARG A 91 11.61 10.53 0.62
N GLY A 92 12.22 9.79 1.54
CA GLY A 92 12.10 10.01 2.97
C GLY A 92 13.21 10.93 3.46
N GLU A 93 12.85 11.95 4.22
CA GLU A 93 13.78 12.89 4.86
C GLU A 93 13.42 13.08 6.32
N ARG A 94 14.39 13.53 7.12
CA ARG A 94 14.14 13.93 8.49
C ARG A 94 13.46 15.29 8.52
N ASP A 95 12.45 15.44 9.36
CA ASP A 95 11.92 16.77 9.65
C ASP A 95 12.80 17.46 10.70
N LEU A 96 13.77 18.24 10.25
CA LEU A 96 14.66 19.00 11.15
C LEU A 96 13.98 20.20 11.82
N THR A 97 12.71 20.47 11.49
CA THR A 97 11.94 21.60 12.06
C THR A 97 10.97 21.18 13.16
N SER A 98 10.74 19.87 13.32
CA SER A 98 9.93 19.30 14.41
C SER A 98 10.62 19.48 15.77
N GLU A 99 9.84 19.55 16.85
CA GLU A 99 10.36 19.54 18.23
C GLU A 99 11.13 18.25 18.54
N ASP A 100 10.73 17.15 17.89
CA ASP A 100 11.34 15.82 17.97
C ASP A 100 11.80 15.35 16.56
N PRO A 101 12.90 15.92 16.03
CA PRO A 101 13.32 15.72 14.63
C PRO A 101 13.93 14.35 14.35
N ASP A 102 14.19 13.53 15.38
CA ASP A 102 14.67 12.15 15.25
C ASP A 102 13.53 11.14 15.05
N TYR A 103 12.28 11.56 15.28
CA TYR A 103 11.09 10.69 15.20
C TYR A 103 10.08 11.15 14.16
N THR A 104 10.35 12.28 13.50
CA THR A 104 9.46 12.88 12.51
C THR A 104 10.08 12.81 11.12
N TRP A 105 9.29 12.34 10.16
CA TRP A 105 9.74 11.98 8.82
C TRP A 105 8.85 12.70 7.81
N VAL A 106 9.46 13.29 6.79
CA VAL A 106 8.75 13.89 5.67
C VAL A 106 8.93 12.98 4.46
N TYR A 107 7.82 12.67 3.80
CA TYR A 107 7.83 11.88 2.58
C TYR A 107 7.40 12.74 1.40
N THR A 108 8.28 12.85 0.41
CA THR A 108 8.03 13.61 -0.82
C THR A 108 7.92 12.62 -1.98
N TYR A 109 6.76 12.58 -2.62
CA TYR A 109 6.59 11.84 -3.87
C TYR A 109 7.23 12.63 -5.02
N LEU A 110 8.08 11.99 -5.80
CA LEU A 110 8.93 12.63 -6.81
C LEU A 110 8.47 12.37 -8.24
N THR A 111 7.68 11.33 -8.48
CA THR A 111 7.06 11.11 -9.80
C THR A 111 5.93 12.12 -9.98
N ASP A 112 6.00 12.97 -11.02
CA ASP A 112 5.01 14.03 -11.27
C ASP A 112 3.58 13.45 -11.39
N PRO A 113 2.68 13.77 -10.45
CA PRO A 113 1.30 13.35 -10.50
C PRO A 113 0.47 14.42 -11.20
N THR A 114 0.60 14.59 -12.52
CA THR A 114 -0.44 15.35 -13.22
C THR A 114 -1.74 14.58 -13.05
N ASP A 115 -2.62 15.11 -12.19
CA ASP A 115 -3.97 14.62 -11.89
C ASP A 115 -4.10 13.47 -10.86
N THR A 116 -3.14 13.31 -9.92
CA THR A 116 -3.33 12.36 -8.80
C THR A 116 -3.10 12.97 -7.41
N MET A 117 -3.96 12.62 -6.45
CA MET A 117 -3.69 12.85 -5.03
C MET A 117 -2.80 11.71 -4.54
N VAL A 118 -1.75 12.06 -3.80
CA VAL A 118 -0.78 11.08 -3.30
C VAL A 118 -0.73 11.10 -1.78
N ARG A 119 -0.79 9.93 -1.15
CA ARG A 119 -0.47 9.74 0.27
C ARG A 119 0.71 8.77 0.37
N VAL A 120 1.76 9.18 1.08
CA VAL A 120 2.94 8.34 1.34
C VAL A 120 3.12 8.19 2.84
N SER A 121 3.31 6.96 3.29
CA SER A 121 3.75 6.63 4.65
C SER A 121 4.77 5.51 4.59
N VAL A 122 5.59 5.39 5.64
CA VAL A 122 6.46 4.23 5.84
C VAL A 122 6.29 3.72 7.26
N SER A 123 6.24 2.41 7.42
CA SER A 123 6.11 1.72 8.70
C SER A 123 7.16 0.61 8.84
N SER A 124 7.41 0.19 10.08
CA SER A 124 8.16 -1.03 10.38
C SER A 124 7.24 -2.25 10.36
N GLY A 125 7.74 -3.38 9.83
CA GLY A 125 7.03 -4.66 9.77
C GLY A 125 6.35 -4.93 8.40
N GLY A 126 5.88 -6.18 8.21
CA GLY A 126 5.04 -6.58 7.06
C GLY A 126 5.72 -7.38 5.94
N GLY A 127 7.05 -7.27 5.77
CA GLY A 127 7.80 -8.08 4.80
C GLY A 127 9.27 -7.72 4.59
N GLY A 128 9.81 -6.76 5.36
CA GLY A 128 11.19 -6.28 5.28
C GLY A 128 11.54 -5.35 6.47
N GLU A 129 12.68 -4.66 6.42
CA GLU A 129 13.09 -3.70 7.47
C GLU A 129 12.16 -2.48 7.51
N CYS A 130 11.71 -2.03 6.33
CA CYS A 130 10.80 -0.91 6.14
C CYS A 130 9.78 -1.21 5.05
N GLU A 131 8.50 -0.94 5.30
CA GLU A 131 7.43 -1.04 4.29
C GLU A 131 6.87 0.37 4.00
N GLY A 132 7.03 0.83 2.77
CA GLY A 132 6.35 2.00 2.27
C GLY A 132 4.91 1.70 1.88
N SER A 133 4.04 2.70 1.93
CA SER A 133 2.66 2.65 1.47
C SER A 133 2.36 3.93 0.69
N ILE A 134 2.10 3.77 -0.60
CA ILE A 134 1.79 4.88 -1.51
C ILE A 134 0.39 4.66 -2.05
N GLN A 135 -0.50 5.61 -1.79
CA GLN A 135 -1.85 5.62 -2.35
C GLN A 135 -1.94 6.72 -3.39
N LEU A 136 -2.23 6.34 -4.63
CA LEU A 136 -2.45 7.25 -5.76
C LEU A 136 -3.94 7.22 -6.09
N PHE A 137 -4.58 8.37 -6.03
CA PHE A 137 -5.99 8.52 -6.40
C PHE A 137 -6.09 9.28 -7.72
N SER A 138 -6.96 8.84 -8.63
CA SER A 138 -7.32 9.64 -9.81
C SER A 138 -7.98 10.97 -9.41
N ALA A 139 -8.06 11.92 -10.35
CA ALA A 139 -8.71 13.21 -10.13
C ALA A 139 -10.18 13.12 -9.65
N ASP A 140 -10.92 12.09 -10.09
CA ASP A 140 -12.28 11.79 -9.63
C ASP A 140 -12.32 10.92 -8.35
N GLY A 141 -11.15 10.49 -7.86
CA GLY A 141 -10.96 9.65 -6.68
C GLY A 141 -11.48 8.22 -6.81
N LYS A 142 -11.96 7.80 -7.98
CA LYS A 142 -12.53 6.47 -8.20
C LYS A 142 -11.49 5.41 -8.50
N THR A 143 -10.32 5.80 -8.98
CA THR A 143 -9.20 4.88 -9.18
C THR A 143 -8.26 5.00 -7.99
N LEU A 144 -7.96 3.88 -7.36
CA LEU A 144 -6.96 3.76 -6.32
C LEU A 144 -5.83 2.85 -6.80
N THR A 145 -4.60 3.34 -6.75
CA THR A 145 -3.40 2.49 -6.85
C THR A 145 -2.69 2.50 -5.51
N LEU A 146 -2.71 1.38 -4.80
CA LEU A 146 -1.99 1.16 -3.56
C LEU A 146 -0.70 0.40 -3.87
N LEU A 147 0.46 0.98 -3.56
CA LEU A 147 1.78 0.38 -3.79
C LEU A 147 2.49 0.23 -2.45
N LYS A 148 2.98 -0.98 -2.18
CA LYS A 148 3.66 -1.33 -0.92
C LYS A 148 5.08 -1.86 -1.15
N PRO A 149 6.04 -1.00 -1.52
CA PRO A 149 7.44 -1.40 -1.59
C PRO A 149 7.99 -1.68 -0.19
N ALA A 150 8.70 -2.79 -0.04
CA ALA A 150 9.38 -3.20 1.18
C ALA A 150 10.89 -3.29 0.95
N LEU A 151 11.66 -2.59 1.80
CA LEU A 151 13.11 -2.65 1.85
C LEU A 151 13.55 -3.98 2.46
N GLN A 152 14.34 -4.72 1.70
CA GLN A 152 14.88 -6.01 2.12
C GLN A 152 16.05 -5.83 3.09
N GLU A 153 16.45 -6.93 3.75
CA GLU A 153 17.55 -6.94 4.74
C GLU A 153 18.92 -6.53 4.18
N ASP A 154 19.08 -6.51 2.85
CA ASP A 154 20.30 -6.03 2.19
C ASP A 154 20.43 -4.50 2.19
N GLY A 155 19.39 -3.78 2.61
CA GLY A 155 19.36 -2.31 2.68
C GLY A 155 19.38 -1.61 1.32
N VAL A 156 19.16 -2.34 0.22
CA VAL A 156 19.21 -1.79 -1.15
C VAL A 156 18.05 -2.28 -1.99
N THR A 157 17.62 -3.53 -1.88
CA THR A 157 16.59 -4.10 -2.74
C THR A 157 15.21 -3.72 -2.24
N LEU A 158 14.34 -3.31 -3.16
CA LEU A 158 12.91 -3.17 -2.92
C LEU A 158 12.16 -4.30 -3.61
N THR A 159 11.31 -5.00 -2.85
CA THR A 159 10.28 -5.89 -3.40
C THR A 159 8.95 -5.56 -2.76
N GLY A 160 7.84 -6.03 -3.30
CA GLY A 160 6.57 -5.81 -2.64
C GLY A 160 5.40 -6.13 -3.54
N PHE A 161 4.24 -5.64 -3.12
CA PHE A 161 2.99 -5.85 -3.82
C PHE A 161 2.20 -4.55 -3.91
N GLY A 162 1.18 -4.55 -4.75
CA GLY A 162 0.25 -3.46 -4.83
C GLY A 162 -1.11 -3.92 -5.32
N GLN A 163 -2.05 -3.00 -5.30
CA GLN A 163 -3.39 -3.19 -5.80
C GLN A 163 -3.77 -1.98 -6.65
N TYR A 164 -4.43 -2.25 -7.76
CA TYR A 164 -5.10 -1.26 -8.56
C TYR A 164 -6.59 -1.55 -8.52
N GLU A 165 -7.41 -0.58 -8.17
CA GLU A 165 -8.85 -0.74 -8.03
C GLU A 165 -9.59 0.43 -8.70
N ILE A 166 -10.71 0.12 -9.36
CA ILE A 166 -11.66 1.11 -9.88
C ILE A 166 -12.97 0.97 -9.13
N HIS A 167 -13.34 2.02 -8.42
CA HIS A 167 -14.51 2.11 -7.56
C HIS A 167 -15.66 2.86 -8.24
N THR A 168 -16.87 2.60 -7.78
CA THR A 168 -18.04 3.39 -8.17
C THR A 168 -18.06 4.78 -7.52
N LEU A 169 -17.49 4.89 -6.31
CA LEU A 169 -17.43 6.12 -5.50
C LEU A 169 -15.99 6.62 -5.29
N ASP A 170 -15.89 7.89 -4.91
CA ASP A 170 -14.62 8.56 -4.56
C ASP A 170 -14.04 7.99 -3.27
N GLN A 171 -12.80 7.49 -3.32
CA GLN A 171 -12.08 6.85 -2.22
C GLN A 171 -11.16 7.80 -1.44
N ARG A 172 -11.15 9.10 -1.74
CA ARG A 172 -10.25 10.06 -1.08
C ARG A 172 -10.71 10.46 0.32
N LEU A 173 -11.96 10.12 0.69
CA LEU A 173 -12.63 10.53 1.92
C LEU A 173 -12.13 9.78 3.16
#